data_AF-A0A9Q0GY73-F1
#
_entry.id   AF-A0A9Q0GY73-F1
#
_cell.length_a   1.000
_cell.length_b   1.000
_cell.length_c   1.000
_cell.angle_alpha   90.00
_cell.angle_beta   90.00
_cell.angle_gamma   90.00
#
_symmetry.space_group_name_H-M   'P 1'
#
loop_
_entity.id
_entity.type
_entity.pdbx_description
1 polymer ?
#
loop_
_entity_poly.entity_id
_entity_poly.type
_entity_poly.pdbx_seq_one_letter_code
_entity_poly.pdbx_strand_id
1 'polypeptide(L)'
;MEKLEWTESLVPDDIALKIASLLQIFDLCSLGSCSRFWRELCASDSIWISMFRERWPSLVFSTEPPVLNVDDRSSVAAGEQFSSTKGWRVFYINRHFEMASRAATIAKFVKQCSPSESLEVGDYLRAIEFLCSVEMGVRDVQMFLFASKHNVLLNLIGLHYSIFTLGVPAEYVIEALWNCQISERQVCVRWWKLGRWIHGFRLRDESRTRIISLGDLAMAKKGEVFGVLHRGAIHEVLRVQISVPDRIQTPWTF
;
A
#
# COMPACT_ATOMS: atom_id res chain seq x y z
N MET A 1 -58.51 3.32 -2.23
CA MET A 1 -57.33 2.42 -2.24
C MET A 1 -56.13 3.34 -2.39
N GLU A 2 -55.64 3.84 -1.24
CA GLU A 2 -54.53 4.79 -1.18
C GLU A 2 -53.22 4.08 -1.53
N LYS A 3 -52.51 4.60 -2.52
CA LYS A 3 -51.11 4.22 -2.77
C LYS A 3 -50.27 4.81 -1.65
N LEU A 4 -49.82 3.98 -0.72
CA LEU A 4 -48.72 4.38 0.17
C LEU A 4 -47.43 4.41 -0.66
N GLU A 5 -46.97 5.62 -0.97
CA GLU A 5 -45.63 5.87 -1.53
C GLU A 5 -44.58 5.68 -0.42
N TRP A 6 -44.19 4.43 -0.19
CA TRP A 6 -43.05 4.11 0.66
C TRP A 6 -41.73 4.31 -0.12
N THR A 7 -41.28 5.54 -0.34
CA THR A 7 -39.97 5.76 -0.98
C THR A 7 -39.21 7.02 -0.57
N GLU A 8 -39.61 7.72 0.50
CA GLU A 8 -38.76 8.78 1.04
C GLU A 8 -37.99 8.26 2.24
N SER A 9 -36.66 8.27 2.12
CA SER A 9 -35.77 8.20 3.27
C SER A 9 -36.21 9.32 4.24
N LEU A 10 -36.61 8.95 5.47
CA LEU A 10 -36.90 9.92 6.53
C LEU A 10 -35.67 10.75 6.96
N VAL A 11 -34.49 10.41 6.43
CA VAL A 11 -33.22 11.07 6.70
C VAL A 11 -33.00 12.17 5.65
N PRO A 12 -32.79 13.42 6.08
CA PRO A 12 -32.35 14.50 5.20
C PRO A 12 -31.09 14.16 4.39
N ASP A 13 -31.04 14.60 3.14
CA ASP A 13 -29.98 14.26 2.18
C ASP A 13 -28.57 14.64 2.68
N ASP A 14 -28.43 15.75 3.38
CA ASP A 14 -27.17 16.22 3.95
C ASP A 14 -26.66 15.28 5.05
N ILE A 15 -27.55 14.79 5.91
CA ILE A 15 -27.24 13.81 6.95
C ILE A 15 -26.90 12.47 6.31
N ALA A 16 -27.69 12.04 5.32
CA ALA A 16 -27.45 10.80 4.60
C ALA A 16 -26.09 10.81 3.89
N LEU A 17 -25.72 11.93 3.25
CA LEU A 17 -24.44 12.09 2.58
C LEU A 17 -23.29 12.09 3.59
N LYS A 18 -23.49 12.72 4.75
CA LYS A 18 -22.51 12.68 5.84
C LYS A 18 -22.29 11.25 6.34
N ILE A 19 -23.35 10.48 6.56
CA ILE A 19 -23.25 9.06 6.92
C ILE A 19 -22.45 8.31 5.87
N ALA A 20 -22.82 8.43 4.60
CA ALA A 20 -22.15 7.72 3.50
C ALA A 20 -20.66 8.11 3.39
N SER A 21 -20.30 9.37 3.63
CA SER A 21 -18.90 9.84 3.58
C SER A 21 -18.00 9.26 4.67
N LEU A 22 -18.57 8.73 5.75
CA LEU A 22 -17.83 8.12 6.86
C LEU A 22 -17.62 6.61 6.68
N LEU A 23 -18.29 6.00 5.70
CA LEU A 23 -18.23 4.57 5.47
C LEU A 23 -17.01 4.15 4.66
N GLN A 24 -16.54 2.94 4.92
CA GLN A 24 -15.58 2.27 4.04
C GLN A 24 -16.28 1.84 2.74
N ILE A 25 -15.49 1.59 1.69
CA ILE A 25 -15.99 1.25 0.35
C ILE A 25 -16.96 0.07 0.38
N PHE A 26 -16.66 -0.97 1.18
CA PHE A 26 -17.51 -2.14 1.29
C PHE A 26 -18.88 -1.79 1.88
N ASP A 27 -18.90 -1.02 2.96
CA ASP A 27 -20.13 -0.58 3.62
C ASP A 27 -20.91 0.40 2.75
N LEU A 28 -20.22 1.26 2.00
CA LEU A 28 -20.84 2.18 1.04
C LEU A 28 -21.54 1.41 -0.10
N CYS A 29 -20.91 0.35 -0.61
CA CYS A 29 -21.51 -0.52 -1.62
C CYS A 29 -22.71 -1.31 -1.05
N SER A 30 -22.60 -1.79 0.18
CA SER A 30 -23.69 -2.48 0.89
C SER A 30 -24.89 -1.55 1.10
N LEU A 31 -24.64 -0.32 1.58
CA LEU A 31 -25.66 0.71 1.78
C LEU A 31 -26.34 1.09 0.47
N GLY A 32 -25.56 1.27 -0.59
CA GLY A 32 -26.09 1.54 -1.94
C GLY A 32 -26.94 0.40 -2.51
N SER A 33 -26.87 -0.80 -1.94
CA SER A 33 -27.70 -1.95 -2.34
C SER A 33 -29.02 -2.03 -1.57
N CYS A 34 -29.21 -1.24 -0.50
CA CYS A 34 -30.39 -1.29 0.35
C CYS A 34 -31.63 -0.61 -0.27
N SER A 35 -31.47 0.45 -1.05
CA SER A 35 -32.59 1.16 -1.69
C SER A 35 -32.15 1.98 -2.90
N ARG A 36 -33.11 2.45 -3.72
CA ARG A 36 -32.82 3.35 -4.84
C ARG A 36 -32.21 4.67 -4.38
N PHE A 37 -32.76 5.24 -3.30
CA PHE A 37 -32.24 6.45 -2.67
C PHE A 37 -30.76 6.32 -2.30
N TRP A 38 -30.40 5.28 -1.52
CA TRP A 38 -29.01 5.06 -1.13
C TRP A 38 -28.11 4.74 -2.31
N ARG A 39 -28.62 4.03 -3.33
CA ARG A 39 -27.85 3.74 -4.54
C ARG A 39 -27.42 5.01 -5.27
N GLU A 40 -28.33 5.98 -5.39
CA GLU A 40 -28.08 7.25 -6.06
C GLU A 40 -27.18 8.14 -5.19
N LEU A 41 -27.44 8.21 -3.89
CA LEU A 41 -26.63 8.98 -2.95
C LEU A 41 -25.19 8.46 -2.87
N CYS A 42 -24.99 7.15 -2.71
CA CYS A 42 -23.66 6.52 -2.68
C CYS A 42 -22.93 6.61 -4.03
N ALA A 43 -23.63 6.91 -5.13
CA ALA A 43 -23.03 7.18 -6.43
C ALA A 43 -22.60 8.65 -6.59
N SER A 44 -22.89 9.52 -5.62
CA SER A 44 -22.53 10.94 -5.64
C SER A 44 -21.02 11.14 -5.73
N ASP A 45 -20.58 11.92 -6.71
CA ASP A 45 -19.15 12.19 -6.96
C ASP A 45 -18.47 12.86 -5.75
N SER A 46 -19.21 13.61 -4.93
CA SER A 46 -18.68 14.20 -3.68
C SER A 46 -18.07 13.17 -2.74
N ILE A 47 -18.71 12.00 -2.61
CA ILE A 47 -18.23 10.89 -1.77
C ILE A 47 -16.97 10.28 -2.39
N TRP A 48 -16.99 10.01 -3.69
CA TRP A 48 -15.87 9.39 -4.39
C TRP A 48 -14.64 10.31 -4.49
N ILE A 49 -14.84 11.63 -4.62
CA ILE A 49 -13.77 12.64 -4.52
C ILE A 49 -13.13 12.57 -3.14
N SER A 50 -13.93 12.57 -2.08
CA SER A 50 -13.42 12.52 -0.70
C SER A 50 -12.61 11.23 -0.48
N MET A 51 -13.15 10.08 -0.87
CA MET A 51 -12.46 8.79 -0.75
C MET A 51 -11.19 8.73 -1.60
N PHE A 52 -11.20 9.33 -2.80
CA PHE A 52 -10.02 9.40 -3.65
C PHE A 52 -8.91 10.22 -2.98
N ARG A 53 -9.25 11.41 -2.46
CA ARG A 53 -8.30 12.30 -1.79
C ARG A 53 -7.72 11.69 -0.52
N GLU A 54 -8.54 10.97 0.24
CA GLU A 54 -8.08 10.28 1.44
C GLU A 54 -7.09 9.14 1.11
N ARG A 55 -7.34 8.39 0.03
CA ARG A 55 -6.51 7.25 -0.35
C ARG A 55 -5.22 7.66 -1.10
N TRP A 56 -5.30 8.68 -1.96
CA TRP A 56 -4.23 9.15 -2.83
C TRP A 56 -4.03 10.68 -2.75
N PRO A 57 -3.61 11.21 -1.59
CA PRO A 57 -3.51 12.65 -1.36
C PRO A 57 -2.49 13.36 -2.27
N SER A 58 -1.43 12.67 -2.72
CA SER A 58 -0.39 13.24 -3.59
C SER A 58 -0.88 13.55 -5.01
N LEU A 59 -1.92 12.86 -5.49
CA LEU A 59 -2.42 12.94 -6.87
C LEU A 59 -3.51 14.01 -7.07
N VAL A 60 -3.97 14.63 -5.98
CA VAL A 60 -5.04 15.63 -5.97
C VAL A 60 -4.63 16.92 -6.70
N PHE A 61 -3.33 17.21 -6.75
CA PHE A 61 -2.78 18.40 -7.41
C PHE A 61 -2.34 18.15 -8.86
N SER A 62 -2.30 16.89 -9.31
CA SER A 62 -1.85 16.51 -10.65
C SER A 62 -3.01 16.08 -11.57
N THR A 63 -4.19 15.87 -11.02
CA THR A 63 -5.35 15.37 -11.77
C THR A 63 -6.34 16.52 -12.02
N GLU A 64 -6.29 17.12 -13.21
CA GLU A 64 -7.48 17.81 -13.73
C GLU A 64 -8.60 16.76 -13.93
N PRO A 65 -9.86 17.09 -13.59
CA PRO A 65 -10.96 16.15 -13.77
C PRO A 65 -11.07 15.74 -15.24
N PRO A 66 -11.36 14.46 -15.55
CA PRO A 66 -11.57 14.06 -16.94
C PRO A 66 -12.86 14.70 -17.44
N VAL A 67 -12.72 15.67 -18.35
CA VAL A 67 -13.84 16.19 -19.13
C VAL A 67 -14.33 15.06 -20.03
N LEU A 68 -15.49 14.50 -19.72
CA LEU A 68 -16.23 13.69 -20.67
C LEU A 68 -16.79 14.64 -21.74
N ASN A 69 -16.08 14.74 -22.87
CA ASN A 69 -16.58 15.39 -24.06
C ASN A 69 -17.79 14.59 -24.56
N VAL A 70 -18.98 15.00 -24.15
CA VAL A 70 -20.21 14.68 -24.86
C VAL A 70 -20.49 15.89 -25.73
N ASP A 71 -20.29 15.72 -27.03
CA ASP A 71 -20.74 16.66 -28.05
C ASP A 71 -22.22 16.98 -27.82
N ASP A 72 -22.56 18.22 -27.46
CA ASP A 72 -23.65 18.93 -28.15
C ASP A 72 -23.67 20.45 -27.89
N ARG A 73 -24.11 21.18 -28.91
CA ARG A 73 -24.14 22.66 -28.98
C ARG A 73 -25.18 23.27 -28.03
N SER A 74 -24.81 24.31 -27.28
CA SER A 74 -25.30 25.70 -27.46
C SER A 74 -24.87 26.61 -26.29
N SER A 75 -24.50 27.84 -26.65
CA SER A 75 -24.28 28.99 -25.76
C SER A 75 -25.57 29.43 -25.05
N VAL A 76 -25.54 29.86 -23.77
CA VAL A 76 -25.56 31.27 -23.27
C VAL A 76 -25.53 31.27 -21.72
N ALA A 77 -24.88 32.29 -21.14
CA ALA A 77 -25.10 32.95 -19.84
C ALA A 77 -24.29 32.51 -18.60
N ALA A 78 -23.75 33.54 -17.93
CA ALA A 78 -22.94 33.48 -16.72
C ALA A 78 -23.75 33.12 -15.47
N GLY A 79 -23.16 32.27 -14.63
CA GLY A 79 -23.69 31.85 -13.34
C GLY A 79 -23.33 30.40 -13.07
N GLU A 80 -22.65 30.15 -11.94
CA GLU A 80 -22.30 28.83 -11.40
C GLU A 80 -21.21 28.03 -12.14
N GLN A 81 -19.97 28.19 -11.68
CA GLN A 81 -18.89 27.22 -11.90
C GLN A 81 -19.20 25.91 -11.13
N PHE A 82 -20.12 25.12 -11.63
CA PHE A 82 -20.25 23.69 -11.31
C PHE A 82 -20.17 22.87 -12.60
N SER A 83 -19.10 23.05 -13.38
CA SER A 83 -18.92 22.36 -14.65
C SER A 83 -18.02 21.11 -14.52
N SER A 84 -18.65 19.94 -14.66
CA SER A 84 -18.09 18.62 -15.07
C SER A 84 -17.59 17.60 -14.03
N THR A 85 -18.10 17.59 -12.81
CA THR A 85 -17.93 16.47 -11.86
C THR A 85 -18.89 15.31 -12.17
N LYS A 86 -18.64 14.58 -13.27
CA LYS A 86 -19.26 13.27 -13.52
C LYS A 86 -18.17 12.24 -13.79
N GLY A 87 -17.93 11.33 -12.84
CA GLY A 87 -17.11 10.14 -13.07
C GLY A 87 -16.07 9.81 -12.01
N TRP A 88 -16.06 10.47 -10.85
CA TRP A 88 -15.09 10.17 -9.79
C TRP A 88 -15.18 8.74 -9.28
N ARG A 89 -16.39 8.16 -9.27
CA ARG A 89 -16.57 6.73 -9.00
C ARG A 89 -15.80 5.85 -9.98
N VAL A 90 -15.93 6.12 -11.28
CA VAL A 90 -15.26 5.35 -12.33
C VAL A 90 -13.75 5.54 -12.24
N PHE A 91 -13.30 6.77 -12.02
CA PHE A 91 -11.89 7.09 -11.85
C PHE A 91 -11.27 6.36 -10.65
N TYR A 92 -11.96 6.37 -9.50
CA TYR A 92 -11.56 5.62 -8.31
C TYR A 92 -11.40 4.13 -8.60
N ILE A 93 -12.41 3.53 -9.26
CA ILE A 93 -12.40 2.10 -9.62
C ILE A 93 -11.23 1.79 -10.56
N ASN A 94 -11.02 2.61 -11.59
CA ASN A 94 -9.92 2.42 -12.54
C ASN A 94 -8.55 2.50 -11.86
N ARG A 95 -8.35 3.50 -10.99
CA ARG A 95 -7.11 3.64 -10.22
C ARG A 95 -6.90 2.46 -9.28
N HIS A 96 -7.95 1.98 -8.62
CA HIS A 96 -7.87 0.79 -7.78
C HIS A 96 -7.42 -0.45 -8.58
N PHE A 97 -7.99 -0.68 -9.76
CA PHE A 97 -7.57 -1.78 -10.64
C PHE A 97 -6.14 -1.61 -11.13
N GLU A 98 -5.73 -0.39 -11.45
CA GLU A 98 -4.35 -0.09 -11.81
C GLU A 98 -3.40 -0.47 -10.67
N MET A 99 -3.66 -0.01 -9.44
CA MET A 99 -2.82 -0.34 -8.27
C MET A 99 -2.81 -1.84 -7.97
N ALA A 100 -3.95 -2.53 -8.11
CA ALA A 100 -4.02 -3.98 -7.99
C ALA A 100 -3.13 -4.68 -9.02
N SER A 101 -3.13 -4.21 -10.27
CA SER A 101 -2.28 -4.75 -11.34
C SER A 101 -0.79 -4.51 -11.08
N ARG A 102 -0.42 -3.31 -10.61
CA ARG A 102 0.96 -3.00 -10.19
C ARG A 102 1.41 -3.87 -9.03
N ALA A 103 0.54 -4.06 -8.03
CA ALA A 103 0.81 -4.94 -6.89
C ALA A 103 0.98 -6.41 -7.30
N ALA A 104 0.18 -6.90 -8.25
CA ALA A 104 0.34 -8.24 -8.82
C ALA A 104 1.68 -8.39 -9.57
N THR A 105 2.11 -7.33 -10.27
CA THR A 105 3.38 -7.30 -11.00
C THR A 105 4.57 -7.44 -10.04
N ILE A 106 4.61 -6.66 -8.95
CA ILE A 106 5.67 -6.78 -7.94
C ILE A 106 5.62 -8.12 -7.21
N ALA A 107 4.42 -8.63 -6.88
CA ALA A 107 4.28 -9.95 -6.26
C ALA A 107 4.85 -11.07 -7.14
N LYS A 108 4.62 -10.99 -8.47
CA LYS A 108 5.20 -11.92 -9.44
C LYS A 108 6.72 -11.76 -9.53
N PHE A 109 7.22 -10.53 -9.58
CA PHE A 109 8.66 -10.25 -9.59
C PHE A 109 9.36 -10.84 -8.37
N VAL A 110 8.86 -10.55 -7.17
CA VAL A 110 9.42 -11.08 -5.92
C VAL A 110 9.43 -12.60 -5.93
N LYS A 111 8.32 -13.23 -6.37
CA LYS A 111 8.25 -14.70 -6.49
C LYS A 111 9.29 -15.27 -7.46
N GLN A 112 9.58 -14.58 -8.57
CA GLN A 112 10.59 -15.00 -9.54
C GLN A 112 12.02 -14.83 -9.01
N CYS A 113 12.27 -13.77 -8.23
CA CYS A 113 13.55 -13.49 -7.59
C CYS A 113 13.79 -14.32 -6.31
N SER A 114 12.79 -15.03 -5.78
CA SER A 114 12.90 -15.82 -4.56
C SER A 114 12.52 -17.31 -4.74
N PRO A 115 13.13 -18.06 -5.69
CA PRO A 115 12.78 -19.46 -5.93
C PRO A 115 13.09 -20.37 -4.73
N SER A 116 14.05 -19.99 -3.89
CA SER A 116 14.44 -20.70 -2.67
C SER A 116 13.99 -19.97 -1.40
N GLU A 117 12.88 -19.23 -1.48
CA GLU A 117 12.34 -18.41 -0.38
C GLU A 117 13.35 -17.38 0.19
N SER A 118 14.35 -17.04 -0.63
CA SER A 118 15.43 -16.12 -0.31
C SER A 118 15.54 -15.07 -1.40
N LEU A 119 15.71 -13.81 -1.00
CA LEU A 119 15.78 -12.64 -1.85
C LEU A 119 17.07 -11.88 -1.56
N GLU A 120 17.83 -11.57 -2.60
CA GLU A 120 19.00 -10.71 -2.48
C GLU A 120 18.57 -9.25 -2.30
N VAL A 121 19.37 -8.47 -1.58
CA VAL A 121 19.03 -7.08 -1.26
C VAL A 121 18.90 -6.18 -2.50
N GLY A 122 19.61 -6.50 -3.58
CA GLY A 122 19.46 -5.77 -4.84
C GLY A 122 18.04 -5.91 -5.40
N ASP A 123 17.49 -7.13 -5.42
CA ASP A 123 16.13 -7.41 -5.89
C ASP A 123 15.08 -6.80 -4.96
N TYR A 124 15.33 -6.87 -3.66
CA TYR A 124 14.52 -6.22 -2.65
C TYR A 124 14.44 -4.69 -2.84
N LEU A 125 15.57 -4.02 -3.05
CA LEU A 125 15.62 -2.57 -3.28
C LEU A 125 14.98 -2.19 -4.62
N ARG A 126 15.16 -2.98 -5.67
CA ARG A 126 14.46 -2.79 -6.96
C ARG A 126 12.95 -2.89 -6.80
N ALA A 127 12.46 -3.78 -5.95
CA ALA A 127 11.04 -3.90 -5.65
C ALA A 127 10.51 -2.63 -4.95
N ILE A 128 11.28 -2.06 -4.02
CA ILE A 128 10.94 -0.79 -3.35
C ILE A 128 10.93 0.37 -4.35
N GLU A 129 11.95 0.47 -5.21
CA GLU A 129 12.04 1.50 -6.25
C GLU A 129 10.83 1.43 -7.20
N PHE A 130 10.40 0.22 -7.57
CA PHE A 130 9.18 0.03 -8.34
C PHE A 130 7.95 0.59 -7.61
N LEU A 131 7.80 0.35 -6.31
CA LEU A 131 6.70 0.93 -5.52
C LEU A 131 6.74 2.46 -5.47
N CYS A 132 7.94 3.05 -5.38
CA CYS A 132 8.11 4.50 -5.49
C CYS A 132 7.63 5.00 -6.85
N SER A 133 7.97 4.31 -7.94
CA SER A 133 7.64 4.73 -9.31
C SER A 133 6.13 4.73 -9.61
N VAL A 134 5.36 3.88 -8.94
CA VAL A 134 3.90 3.76 -9.14
C VAL A 134 3.09 4.58 -8.15
N GLU A 135 3.74 5.29 -7.22
CA GLU A 135 3.10 6.13 -6.19
C GLU A 135 2.00 5.38 -5.41
N MET A 136 2.34 4.17 -4.94
CA MET A 136 1.39 3.33 -4.22
C MET A 136 1.04 3.95 -2.86
N GLY A 137 -0.25 4.13 -2.56
CA GLY A 137 -0.70 4.73 -1.31
C GLY A 137 -0.61 3.76 -0.12
N VAL A 138 -0.67 4.29 1.12
CA VAL A 138 -0.65 3.46 2.35
C VAL A 138 -1.78 2.42 2.34
N ARG A 139 -3.01 2.83 1.98
CA ARG A 139 -4.14 1.90 1.90
C ARG A 139 -3.96 0.84 0.81
N ASP A 140 -3.25 1.14 -0.28
CA ASP A 140 -2.94 0.14 -1.30
C ASP A 140 -1.95 -0.90 -0.78
N VAL A 141 -0.92 -0.46 -0.04
CA VAL A 141 0.03 -1.36 0.62
C VAL A 141 -0.69 -2.29 1.58
N GLN A 142 -1.60 -1.76 2.40
CA GLN A 142 -2.41 -2.55 3.32
C GLN A 142 -3.27 -3.59 2.59
N MET A 143 -3.97 -3.18 1.52
CA MET A 143 -4.85 -4.08 0.78
C MET A 143 -4.09 -5.16 -0.02
N PHE A 144 -2.98 -4.79 -0.64
CA PHE A 144 -2.33 -5.65 -1.64
C PHE A 144 -1.01 -6.26 -1.18
N LEU A 145 -0.22 -5.56 -0.36
CA LEU A 145 1.09 -6.06 0.08
C LEU A 145 1.03 -6.70 1.46
N PHE A 146 0.09 -6.30 2.33
CA PHE A 146 -0.10 -6.91 3.65
C PHE A 146 -1.10 -8.06 3.68
N ALA A 147 -1.69 -8.43 2.55
CA ALA A 147 -2.59 -9.58 2.53
C ALA A 147 -1.86 -10.86 2.96
N SER A 148 -2.43 -11.58 3.94
CA SER A 148 -1.85 -12.77 4.56
C SER A 148 -1.59 -13.92 3.58
N LYS A 149 -2.26 -13.94 2.42
CA LYS A 149 -1.98 -14.88 1.33
C LYS A 149 -0.59 -14.71 0.68
N HIS A 150 0.06 -13.58 0.87
CA HIS A 150 1.37 -13.30 0.28
C HIS A 150 2.53 -13.84 1.14
N ASN A 151 3.68 -14.00 0.50
CA ASN A 151 4.94 -14.34 1.18
C ASN A 151 5.36 -13.19 2.10
N VAL A 152 5.94 -13.53 3.26
CA VAL A 152 6.51 -12.57 4.22
C VAL A 152 7.54 -11.62 3.60
N LEU A 153 8.27 -12.02 2.55
CA LEU A 153 9.17 -11.13 1.82
C LEU A 153 8.44 -9.97 1.16
N LEU A 154 7.25 -10.22 0.58
CA LEU A 154 6.42 -9.17 0.01
C LEU A 154 5.83 -8.28 1.11
N ASN A 155 5.41 -8.89 2.22
CA ASN A 155 4.96 -8.14 3.40
C ASN A 155 6.07 -7.21 3.93
N LEU A 156 7.32 -7.68 3.98
CA LEU A 156 8.51 -6.91 4.39
C LEU A 156 8.79 -5.73 3.44
N ILE A 157 8.63 -5.92 2.13
CA ILE A 157 8.77 -4.83 1.14
C ILE A 157 7.72 -3.75 1.42
N GLY A 158 6.46 -4.13 1.61
CA GLY A 158 5.38 -3.19 1.96
C GLY A 158 5.65 -2.45 3.28
N LEU A 159 6.20 -3.15 4.27
CA LEU A 159 6.56 -2.59 5.58
C LEU A 159 7.65 -1.53 5.43
N HIS A 160 8.74 -1.85 4.72
CA HIS A 160 9.82 -0.89 4.47
C HIS A 160 9.32 0.32 3.71
N TYR A 161 8.58 0.11 2.61
CA TYR A 161 8.03 1.19 1.80
C TYR A 161 7.13 2.13 2.63
N SER A 162 6.30 1.57 3.51
CA SER A 162 5.42 2.36 4.39
C SER A 162 6.20 3.26 5.35
N ILE A 163 7.23 2.73 6.01
CA ILE A 163 7.99 3.46 7.03
C ILE A 163 8.94 4.48 6.38
N PHE A 164 9.73 4.07 5.39
CA PHE A 164 10.84 4.88 4.88
C PHE A 164 10.48 5.73 3.67
N THR A 165 9.57 5.26 2.80
CA THR A 165 9.18 6.00 1.60
C THR A 165 7.94 6.85 1.85
N LEU A 166 6.87 6.25 2.37
CA LEU A 166 5.63 6.96 2.65
C LEU A 166 5.68 7.78 3.94
N GLY A 167 6.67 7.54 4.80
CA GLY A 167 6.85 8.27 6.07
C GLY A 167 5.74 8.01 7.08
N VAL A 168 5.05 6.87 7.00
CA VAL A 168 3.97 6.52 7.92
C VAL A 168 4.56 6.26 9.32
N PRO A 169 4.02 6.87 10.39
CA PRO A 169 4.45 6.56 11.74
C PRO A 169 4.32 5.07 12.06
N ALA A 170 5.31 4.52 12.77
CA ALA A 170 5.39 3.08 13.03
C ALA A 170 4.14 2.54 13.73
N GLU A 171 3.51 3.34 14.58
CA GLU A 171 2.31 3.01 15.35
C GLU A 171 1.15 2.59 14.42
N TYR A 172 0.92 3.35 13.34
CA TYR A 172 -0.12 3.05 12.35
C TYR A 172 0.25 1.84 11.48
N VAL A 173 1.53 1.66 11.19
CA VAL A 173 1.98 0.49 10.40
C VAL A 173 1.79 -0.79 11.21
N ILE A 174 2.07 -0.78 12.51
CA ILE A 174 1.87 -1.95 13.39
C ILE A 174 0.39 -2.30 13.50
N GLU A 175 -0.47 -1.31 13.68
CA GLU A 175 -1.92 -1.52 13.67
C GLU A 175 -2.37 -2.21 12.37
N ALA A 176 -1.84 -1.77 11.23
CA ALA A 176 -2.11 -2.41 9.95
C ALA A 176 -1.59 -3.87 9.88
N LEU A 177 -0.39 -4.14 10.41
CA LEU A 177 0.14 -5.51 10.47
C LEU A 177 -0.72 -6.42 11.36
N TRP A 178 -1.25 -5.92 12.47
CA TRP A 178 -2.18 -6.66 13.34
C TRP A 178 -3.52 -6.93 12.66
N ASN A 179 -4.12 -5.91 12.04
CA ASN A 179 -5.38 -6.03 11.30
C ASN A 179 -5.27 -7.03 10.14
N CYS A 180 -4.09 -7.12 9.51
CA CYS A 180 -3.79 -8.09 8.47
C CYS A 180 -3.31 -9.46 8.99
N GLN A 181 -3.15 -9.64 10.30
CA GLN A 181 -2.67 -10.88 10.95
C GLN A 181 -1.29 -11.34 10.43
N ILE A 182 -0.38 -10.38 10.24
CA ILE A 182 0.98 -10.64 9.73
C ILE A 182 2.10 -10.16 10.65
N SER A 183 1.79 -9.56 11.81
CA SER A 183 2.79 -9.04 12.76
C SER A 183 3.82 -10.10 13.17
N GLU A 184 3.35 -11.31 13.49
CA GLU A 184 4.19 -12.40 14.00
C GLU A 184 4.99 -13.12 12.92
N ARG A 185 4.80 -12.77 11.64
CA ARG A 185 5.57 -13.38 10.56
C ARG A 185 7.01 -12.94 10.68
N GLN A 186 7.93 -13.88 10.53
CA GLN A 186 9.35 -13.64 10.74
C GLN A 186 10.11 -13.64 9.43
N VAL A 187 11.20 -12.89 9.41
CA VAL A 187 12.21 -12.86 8.35
C VAL A 187 13.58 -13.11 8.94
N CYS A 188 14.41 -13.81 8.19
CA CYS A 188 15.83 -14.03 8.50
C CYS A 188 16.66 -13.12 7.60
N VAL A 189 17.38 -12.17 8.20
CA VAL A 189 18.29 -11.28 7.46
C VAL A 189 19.71 -11.68 7.80
N ARG A 190 20.46 -12.05 6.76
CA ARG A 190 21.89 -12.38 6.83
C ARG A 190 22.69 -11.32 6.11
N TRP A 191 23.76 -10.85 6.72
CA TRP A 191 24.68 -9.93 6.04
C TRP A 191 26.12 -10.18 6.45
N TRP A 192 27.02 -9.87 5.51
CA TRP A 192 28.46 -10.03 5.69
C TRP A 192 29.11 -8.67 5.77
N LYS A 193 29.87 -8.44 6.83
CA LYS A 193 30.69 -7.24 7.00
C LYS A 193 32.16 -7.55 6.68
N LEU A 194 32.76 -6.76 5.80
CA LEU A 194 34.21 -6.71 5.59
C LEU A 194 34.90 -6.39 6.90
N GLY A 195 35.93 -7.16 7.22
CA GLY A 195 36.81 -6.85 8.33
C GLY A 195 37.50 -5.50 8.12
N ARG A 196 37.43 -4.64 9.13
CA ARG A 196 38.06 -3.32 9.11
C ARG A 196 39.59 -3.44 9.19
N TRP A 197 40.29 -2.49 8.60
CA TRP A 197 41.74 -2.34 8.78
C TRP A 197 42.01 -1.60 10.08
N ILE A 198 42.77 -2.22 10.98
CA ILE A 198 43.16 -1.66 12.27
C ILE A 198 44.65 -1.92 12.46
N HIS A 199 45.45 -0.86 12.69
CA HIS A 199 46.91 -0.94 12.88
C HIS A 199 47.65 -1.74 11.78
N GLY A 200 47.24 -1.61 10.52
CA GLY A 200 47.85 -2.30 9.38
C GLY A 200 47.43 -3.76 9.21
N PHE A 201 46.58 -4.31 10.08
CA PHE A 201 46.00 -5.64 9.93
C PHE A 201 44.53 -5.56 9.54
N ARG A 202 44.12 -6.42 8.61
CA ARG A 202 42.71 -6.59 8.26
C ARG A 202 42.06 -7.56 9.24
N LEU A 203 41.02 -7.11 9.93
CA LEU A 203 40.19 -7.98 10.77
C LEU A 203 39.48 -9.04 9.92
N ARG A 204 38.97 -10.08 10.57
CA ARG A 204 38.19 -11.11 9.89
C ARG A 204 36.83 -10.55 9.45
N ASP A 205 36.36 -10.99 8.30
CA ASP A 205 35.00 -10.71 7.85
C ASP A 205 33.98 -11.35 8.82
N GLU A 206 32.94 -10.60 9.19
CA GLU A 206 31.89 -11.02 10.12
C GLU A 206 30.62 -11.38 9.36
N SER A 207 30.05 -12.56 9.60
CA SER A 207 28.67 -12.86 9.21
C SER A 207 27.74 -12.61 10.39
N ARG A 208 26.63 -11.91 10.13
CA ARG A 208 25.56 -11.69 11.11
C ARG A 208 24.26 -12.23 10.56
N THR A 209 23.50 -12.87 11.44
CA THR A 209 22.16 -13.39 11.14
C THR A 209 21.21 -12.87 12.20
N ARG A 210 20.06 -12.32 11.78
CA ARG A 210 18.98 -11.93 12.67
C ARG A 210 17.67 -12.49 12.17
N ILE A 211 16.92 -13.11 13.07
CA ILE A 211 15.53 -13.50 12.85
C ILE A 211 14.69 -12.50 13.64
N ILE A 212 13.71 -11.88 12.98
CA ILE A 212 12.87 -10.84 13.59
C ILE A 212 11.46 -10.93 13.01
N SER A 213 10.44 -10.64 13.83
CA SER A 213 9.06 -10.52 13.37
C SER A 213 8.81 -9.20 12.63
N LEU A 214 7.79 -9.13 11.77
CA LEU A 214 7.42 -7.88 11.11
C LEU A 214 6.99 -6.81 12.12
N GLY A 215 6.28 -7.22 13.19
CA GLY A 215 5.86 -6.33 14.27
C GLY A 215 7.04 -5.74 15.05
N ASP A 216 7.99 -6.59 15.47
CA ASP A 216 9.20 -6.13 16.17
C ASP A 216 10.04 -5.24 15.28
N LEU A 217 10.13 -5.58 13.99
CA LEU A 217 10.87 -4.78 13.02
C LEU A 217 10.26 -3.39 12.86
N ALA A 218 8.92 -3.28 12.82
CA ALA A 218 8.21 -2.00 12.77
C ALA A 218 8.41 -1.15 14.04
N MET A 219 8.42 -1.79 15.23
CA MET A 219 8.66 -1.13 16.51
C MET A 219 10.11 -0.69 16.73
N ALA A 220 11.06 -1.42 16.14
CA ALA A 220 12.48 -1.16 16.29
C ALA A 220 12.88 0.13 15.53
N LYS A 221 12.68 1.30 16.18
CA LYS A 221 13.14 2.61 15.69
C LYS A 221 14.59 2.52 15.22
N LYS A 222 14.78 2.55 13.88
CA LYS A 222 16.10 2.47 13.22
C LYS A 222 16.96 1.29 13.70
N GLY A 223 16.35 0.11 13.87
CA GLY A 223 17.09 -1.11 14.19
C GLY A 223 18.18 -1.44 13.16
N GLU A 224 19.25 -2.11 13.60
CA GLU A 224 20.39 -2.55 12.76
C GLU A 224 19.92 -3.21 11.45
N VAL A 225 18.87 -4.03 11.53
CA VAL A 225 18.27 -4.74 10.39
C VAL A 225 17.75 -3.78 9.32
N PHE A 226 16.94 -2.78 9.67
CA PHE A 226 16.47 -1.80 8.68
C PHE A 226 17.61 -0.95 8.13
N GLY A 227 18.60 -0.61 8.94
CA GLY A 227 19.78 0.10 8.47
C GLY A 227 20.51 -0.69 7.36
N VAL A 228 20.61 -2.01 7.51
CA VAL A 228 21.21 -2.91 6.52
C VAL A 228 20.31 -3.06 5.29
N LEU A 229 19.00 -3.27 5.47
CA LEU A 229 18.04 -3.43 4.38
C LEU A 229 17.89 -2.17 3.52
N HIS A 230 17.89 -1.00 4.15
CA HIS A 230 17.75 0.30 3.48
C HIS A 230 19.01 0.71 2.74
N ARG A 231 20.19 0.50 3.34
CA ARG A 231 21.46 0.84 2.69
C ARG A 231 21.86 -0.17 1.62
N GLY A 232 21.54 -1.45 1.82
CA GLY A 232 22.03 -2.53 0.97
C GLY A 232 23.51 -2.84 1.17
N ALA A 233 24.13 -3.44 0.15
CA ALA A 233 25.53 -3.83 0.15
C ALA A 233 26.44 -2.65 -0.26
N ILE A 234 26.72 -1.74 0.67
CA ILE A 234 27.60 -0.58 0.43
C ILE A 234 28.69 -0.51 1.53
N HIS A 235 29.91 -0.14 1.13
CA HIS A 235 31.10 0.01 1.96
C HIS A 235 31.51 -1.29 2.68
N GLU A 236 31.10 -1.42 3.94
CA GLU A 236 31.49 -2.50 4.83
C GLU A 236 30.62 -3.73 4.63
N VAL A 237 29.43 -3.62 4.02
CA VAL A 237 28.51 -4.76 3.85
C VAL A 237 28.65 -5.34 2.44
N LEU A 238 29.12 -6.58 2.33
CA LEU A 238 29.39 -7.25 1.04
C LEU A 238 28.13 -7.78 0.38
N ARG A 239 27.25 -8.35 1.19
CA ARG A 239 26.05 -9.03 0.73
C ARG A 239 25.02 -8.99 1.84
N VAL A 240 23.76 -8.87 1.44
CA VAL A 240 22.62 -8.96 2.34
C VAL A 240 21.61 -9.89 1.66
N GLN A 241 21.22 -10.91 2.39
CA GLN A 241 20.25 -11.90 1.96
C GLN A 241 19.10 -11.93 2.95
N ILE A 242 17.88 -11.95 2.41
CA ILE A 242 16.64 -11.97 3.18
C ILE A 242 15.96 -13.28 2.87
N SER A 243 15.73 -14.13 3.86
CA SER A 243 15.01 -15.38 3.65
C SER A 243 13.83 -15.51 4.59
N VAL A 244 12.90 -16.36 4.20
CA VAL A 244 11.95 -16.92 5.16
C VAL A 244 12.78 -17.75 6.17
N PRO A 245 12.51 -17.68 7.48
CA PRO A 245 13.21 -18.50 8.46
C PRO A 245 12.92 -19.98 8.18
N ASP A 246 13.93 -20.71 7.70
CA ASP A 246 13.78 -22.12 7.36
C ASP A 246 13.41 -22.97 8.58
N ARG A 247 12.52 -23.93 8.35
CA ARG A 247 12.70 -25.26 8.95
C ARG A 247 13.90 -25.89 8.25
N ILE A 248 15.07 -25.82 8.90
CA ILE A 248 16.34 -26.50 8.58
C ILE A 248 17.28 -25.71 7.62
N GLN A 249 18.32 -25.16 8.23
CA GLN A 249 19.48 -24.54 7.59
C GLN A 249 20.24 -25.57 6.75
N THR A 250 20.44 -25.33 5.45
CA THR A 250 21.63 -25.85 4.76
C THR A 250 22.79 -24.88 5.00
N PRO A 251 23.93 -25.35 5.52
CA PRO A 251 25.15 -24.55 5.55
C PRO A 251 25.61 -24.29 4.12
N TRP A 252 25.96 -23.05 3.80
CA TRP A 252 26.60 -22.74 2.53
C TRP A 252 27.99 -23.37 2.50
N THR A 253 28.28 -24.16 1.47
CA THR A 253 29.65 -24.52 1.06
C THR A 253 30.28 -23.37 0.30
N PHE A 254 31.50 -23.01 0.70
CA PHE A 254 32.37 -22.02 0.04
C PHE A 254 32.77 -22.45 -1.37
#